data_AF-A0A519T4X2-F1
#
_entry.id   AF-A0A519T4X2-F1
#
_cell.length_a   1.000
_cell.length_b   1.000
_cell.length_c   1.000
_cell.angle_alpha   90.00
_cell.angle_beta   90.00
_cell.angle_gamma   90.00
#
_symmetry.space_group_name_H-M   'P 1'
#
loop_
_entity.id
_entity.type
_entity.pdbx_description
1 polymer ?
#
loop_
_entity_poly.entity_id
_entity_poly.type
_entity_poly.pdbx_seq_one_letter_code
_entity_poly.pdbx_strand_id
1 'polypeptide(L)'
;MIKRNLRCLTSLLSAALLASCSCSRGAYLFTSFREPATAGLRLLYSYDGYKWQDLGCTFLKPMVGPAKLLRDPSIAQGPDGTYHLVWTCGWKGDKGFGYASSKDLIHWSKQQFVDVMSQEPTTVNVWAPEIFYDQGTRQFLIVWASTIPFRFPKGQEDEDNNHRLYYTTTTDFQTFTPAKLYLDPGFSAIDSEVLRRGPHDYVLVVKDNTRPERDIKVAFGPTALGPFPAVSKPFTANFTEGPS
;
A
#
# COMPACT_ATOMS: atom_id res chain seq x y z
N MET A 1 -63.20 41.25 -46.91
CA MET A 1 -62.01 41.99 -47.37
C MET A 1 -61.36 42.62 -46.14
N ILE A 2 -60.26 42.03 -45.65
CA ILE A 2 -59.10 42.60 -44.93
C ILE A 2 -58.13 41.41 -44.83
N LYS A 3 -56.88 41.62 -45.25
CA LYS A 3 -55.88 40.59 -45.58
C LYS A 3 -54.70 40.70 -44.60
N ARG A 4 -54.06 39.53 -44.35
CA ARG A 4 -52.66 39.29 -43.90
C ARG A 4 -52.38 39.42 -42.38
N ASN A 5 -51.53 38.61 -41.75
CA ASN A 5 -50.32 37.90 -42.20
C ASN A 5 -50.15 36.47 -41.62
N LEU A 6 -49.61 35.58 -42.45
CA LEU A 6 -48.90 34.35 -42.09
C LEU A 6 -47.45 34.70 -41.73
N ARG A 7 -46.92 34.08 -40.66
CA ARG A 7 -45.54 33.55 -40.47
C ARG A 7 -45.20 33.52 -38.97
N CYS A 8 -45.04 32.34 -38.40
CA CYS A 8 -43.71 31.86 -37.98
C CYS A 8 -43.83 30.41 -37.50
N LEU A 9 -43.18 29.52 -38.23
CA LEU A 9 -42.92 28.14 -37.88
C LEU A 9 -41.77 28.15 -36.87
N THR A 10 -41.98 27.75 -35.61
CA THR A 10 -40.88 27.33 -34.73
C THR A 10 -41.37 26.29 -33.71
N SER A 11 -41.04 25.04 -34.01
CA SER A 11 -40.52 24.02 -33.08
C SER A 11 -40.85 24.20 -31.58
N LEU A 12 -41.77 23.38 -31.07
CA LEU A 12 -41.79 22.95 -29.67
C LEU A 12 -41.36 21.49 -29.60
N LEU A 13 -40.11 21.22 -29.99
CA LEU A 13 -39.44 20.00 -29.56
C LEU A 13 -39.14 20.18 -28.07
N SER A 14 -39.89 19.46 -27.24
CA SER A 14 -39.65 19.37 -25.80
C SER A 14 -38.32 18.64 -25.59
N ALA A 15 -37.22 19.38 -25.57
CA ALA A 15 -35.94 18.88 -25.10
C ALA A 15 -36.04 18.73 -23.57
N ALA A 16 -36.59 17.61 -23.13
CA ALA A 16 -36.34 17.11 -21.79
C ALA A 16 -34.84 16.78 -21.73
N LEU A 17 -34.03 17.76 -21.33
CA LEU A 17 -32.71 17.49 -20.78
C LEU A 17 -32.93 16.70 -19.50
N LEU A 18 -32.98 15.37 -19.64
CA LEU A 18 -32.61 14.47 -18.57
C LEU A 18 -31.14 14.72 -18.30
N ALA A 19 -30.87 15.71 -17.45
CA ALA A 19 -29.62 15.78 -16.71
C ALA A 19 -29.62 14.57 -15.78
N SER A 20 -29.22 13.41 -16.31
CA SER A 20 -28.77 12.29 -15.51
C SER A 20 -27.50 12.76 -14.79
N CYS A 21 -27.69 13.41 -13.64
CA CYS A 21 -26.68 13.44 -12.60
C CYS A 21 -26.40 11.98 -12.23
N SER A 22 -25.49 11.34 -12.97
CA SER A 22 -24.79 10.17 -12.50
C SER A 22 -24.02 10.62 -11.27
N CYS A 23 -24.67 10.52 -10.11
CA CYS A 23 -23.98 10.52 -8.84
C CYS A 23 -23.19 9.21 -8.82
N SER A 24 -22.03 9.22 -9.48
CA SER A 24 -21.04 8.17 -9.38
C SER A 24 -20.69 8.07 -7.91
N ARG A 25 -21.28 7.10 -7.22
CA ARG A 25 -20.84 6.75 -5.87
C ARG A 25 -19.45 6.15 -6.05
N GLY A 26 -18.44 6.89 -5.59
CA GLY A 26 -17.09 6.35 -5.46
C GLY A 26 -17.10 5.08 -4.62
N ALA A 27 -16.18 4.17 -4.90
CA ALA A 27 -15.95 2.98 -4.11
C ALA A 27 -14.52 3.02 -3.56
N TYR A 28 -14.35 2.48 -2.37
CA TYR A 28 -13.04 2.11 -1.84
C TYR A 28 -12.58 0.82 -2.53
N LEU A 29 -11.28 0.70 -2.72
CA LEU A 29 -10.62 -0.48 -3.24
C LEU A 29 -9.65 -1.00 -2.18
N PHE A 30 -9.51 -2.32 -2.10
CA PHE A 30 -8.58 -2.97 -1.18
C PHE A 30 -7.83 -4.07 -1.93
N THR A 31 -6.51 -4.08 -1.79
CA THR A 31 -5.63 -5.10 -2.36
C THR A 31 -5.58 -6.32 -1.47
N SER A 32 -5.60 -7.51 -2.05
CA SER A 32 -5.64 -8.75 -1.28
C SER A 32 -4.97 -9.89 -2.03
N PHE A 33 -4.80 -11.00 -1.33
CA PHE A 33 -4.32 -12.26 -1.84
C PHE A 33 -5.03 -13.38 -1.07
N ARG A 34 -4.85 -14.63 -1.52
CA ARG A 34 -5.29 -15.81 -0.77
C ARG A 34 -4.14 -16.77 -0.62
N GLU A 35 -4.03 -17.39 0.54
CA GLU A 35 -3.10 -18.50 0.74
C GLU A 35 -3.37 -19.61 -0.30
N PRO A 36 -2.32 -20.24 -0.86
CA PRO A 36 -0.90 -20.13 -0.49
C PRO A 36 -0.13 -19.01 -1.23
N ALA A 37 -0.81 -17.93 -1.65
CA ALA A 37 -0.25 -16.74 -2.28
C ALA A 37 0.38 -16.94 -3.68
N THR A 38 0.09 -18.07 -4.32
CA THR A 38 0.57 -18.41 -5.66
C THR A 38 -0.36 -17.96 -6.78
N ALA A 39 -1.62 -17.65 -6.45
CA ALA A 39 -2.62 -17.22 -7.43
C ALA A 39 -2.34 -15.79 -7.90
N GLY A 40 -2.12 -14.85 -6.96
CA GLY A 40 -1.78 -13.46 -7.24
C GLY A 40 -2.74 -12.44 -6.66
N LEU A 41 -2.62 -11.20 -7.17
CA LEU A 41 -3.37 -10.03 -6.72
C LEU A 41 -4.87 -10.24 -6.90
N ARG A 42 -5.62 -9.95 -5.85
CA ARG A 42 -7.07 -9.85 -5.84
C ARG A 42 -7.45 -8.46 -5.38
N LEU A 43 -8.62 -8.01 -5.81
CA LEU A 43 -9.13 -6.70 -5.47
C LEU A 43 -10.54 -6.87 -4.88
N LEU A 44 -10.78 -6.16 -3.78
CA LEU A 44 -12.09 -6.04 -3.18
C LEU A 44 -12.54 -4.59 -3.31
N TYR A 45 -13.85 -4.38 -3.33
CA TYR A 45 -14.43 -3.05 -3.32
C TYR A 45 -15.45 -2.88 -2.20
N SER A 46 -15.64 -1.64 -1.76
CA SER A 46 -16.65 -1.29 -0.77
C SER A 46 -17.22 0.10 -1.06
N TYR A 47 -18.52 0.28 -0.81
CA TYR A 47 -19.15 1.61 -0.88
C TYR A 47 -19.18 2.33 0.47
N ASP A 48 -18.90 1.62 1.57
CA ASP A 48 -18.97 2.15 2.93
C ASP A 48 -17.65 2.00 3.71
N GLY A 49 -16.67 1.26 3.18
CA GLY A 49 -15.39 0.95 3.84
C GLY A 49 -15.48 -0.15 4.91
N TYR A 50 -16.68 -0.66 5.20
CA TYR A 50 -16.92 -1.67 6.24
C TYR A 50 -17.29 -3.02 5.65
N LYS A 51 -18.04 -3.03 4.54
CA LYS A 51 -18.50 -4.24 3.86
C LYS A 51 -17.78 -4.36 2.53
N TRP A 52 -16.94 -5.38 2.42
CA TRP A 52 -16.09 -5.61 1.27
C TRP A 52 -16.63 -6.74 0.40
N GLN A 53 -16.66 -6.51 -0.91
CA GLN A 53 -17.03 -7.49 -1.92
C GLN A 53 -15.82 -7.83 -2.79
N ASP A 54 -15.55 -9.12 -2.91
CA ASP A 54 -14.50 -9.67 -3.76
C ASP A 54 -14.89 -9.60 -5.23
N LEU A 55 -14.01 -9.06 -6.08
CA LEU A 55 -14.22 -9.03 -7.54
C LEU A 55 -14.11 -10.43 -8.18
N GLY A 56 -13.66 -11.45 -7.44
CA GLY A 56 -13.80 -12.85 -7.80
C GLY A 56 -12.72 -13.38 -8.73
N CYS A 57 -11.82 -12.54 -9.24
CA CYS A 57 -10.74 -12.92 -10.15
C CYS A 57 -9.35 -12.52 -9.63
N THR A 58 -8.32 -12.94 -10.38
CA THR A 58 -6.92 -12.57 -10.14
C THR A 58 -6.50 -11.55 -11.20
N PHE A 59 -5.95 -10.42 -10.76
CA PHE A 59 -5.55 -9.29 -11.61
C PHE A 59 -4.08 -9.34 -12.02
N LEU A 60 -3.21 -9.91 -11.17
CA LEU A 60 -1.78 -10.03 -11.43
C LEU A 60 -1.22 -11.31 -10.81
N LYS A 61 -0.77 -12.25 -11.64
CA LYS A 61 -0.11 -13.48 -11.18
C LYS A 61 1.37 -13.20 -10.86
N PRO A 62 1.94 -13.64 -9.73
CA PRO A 62 3.36 -13.43 -9.42
C PRO A 62 4.28 -14.16 -10.40
N MET A 63 5.28 -13.45 -10.92
CA MET A 63 6.28 -13.97 -11.86
C MET A 63 7.72 -13.67 -11.43
N VAL A 64 7.91 -12.82 -10.42
CA VAL A 64 9.20 -12.40 -9.88
C VAL A 64 9.42 -12.92 -8.46
N GLY A 65 10.67 -12.89 -8.02
CA GLY A 65 11.10 -13.52 -6.77
C GLY A 65 11.35 -15.03 -6.94
N PRO A 66 12.28 -15.60 -6.16
CA PRO A 66 12.56 -17.04 -6.17
C PRO A 66 11.33 -17.91 -5.92
N ALA A 67 10.51 -17.54 -4.93
CA ALA A 67 9.32 -18.31 -4.56
C ALA A 67 8.08 -17.98 -5.40
N LYS A 68 8.10 -16.88 -6.18
CA LYS A 68 6.99 -16.40 -7.01
C LYS A 68 5.68 -16.32 -6.23
N LEU A 69 5.73 -15.71 -5.05
CA LEU A 69 4.54 -15.40 -4.25
C LEU A 69 4.13 -13.94 -4.47
N LEU A 70 2.83 -13.66 -4.24
CA LEU A 70 2.31 -12.31 -4.06
C LEU A 70 1.51 -12.30 -2.76
N ARG A 71 2.14 -11.78 -1.70
CA ARG A 71 1.54 -11.55 -0.40
C ARG A 71 1.65 -10.09 -0.01
N ASP A 72 0.79 -9.69 0.90
CA ASP A 72 0.81 -8.36 1.51
C ASP A 72 0.93 -7.25 0.43
N PRO A 73 0.05 -7.25 -0.60
CA PRO A 73 0.14 -6.28 -1.67
C PRO A 73 -0.28 -4.90 -1.19
N SER A 74 0.59 -3.91 -1.38
CA SER A 74 0.33 -2.50 -1.09
C SER A 74 0.26 -1.69 -2.37
N ILE A 75 -0.64 -0.70 -2.44
CA ILE A 75 -0.88 0.11 -3.64
C ILE A 75 -0.97 1.60 -3.32
N ALA A 76 -0.32 2.42 -4.15
CA ALA A 76 -0.43 3.88 -4.10
C ALA A 76 -0.61 4.46 -5.50
N GLN A 77 -1.39 5.54 -5.61
CA GLN A 77 -1.54 6.27 -6.86
C GLN A 77 -0.58 7.46 -6.91
N GLY A 78 0.21 7.54 -7.98
CA GLY A 78 1.08 8.66 -8.28
C GLY A 78 0.33 9.89 -8.80
N PRO A 79 1.03 11.03 -8.92
CA PRO A 79 0.44 12.31 -9.32
C PRO A 79 -0.03 12.33 -10.78
N ASP A 80 0.42 11.36 -11.60
CA ASP A 80 0.04 11.17 -12.99
C ASP A 80 -1.11 10.16 -13.18
N GLY A 81 -1.73 9.74 -12.08
CA GLY A 81 -2.81 8.75 -12.04
C GLY A 81 -2.35 7.29 -12.17
N THR A 82 -1.05 7.01 -12.24
CA THR A 82 -0.53 5.62 -12.24
C THR A 82 -0.67 4.99 -10.88
N TYR A 83 -1.21 3.78 -10.81
CA TYR A 83 -1.17 2.93 -9.63
C TYR A 83 0.14 2.15 -9.59
N HIS A 84 0.79 2.14 -8.44
CA HIS A 84 2.04 1.44 -8.18
C HIS A 84 1.79 0.41 -7.10
N LEU A 85 2.12 -0.84 -7.39
CA LEU A 85 1.91 -2.00 -6.53
C LEU A 85 3.25 -2.56 -6.09
N VAL A 86 3.39 -2.83 -4.79
CA VAL A 86 4.51 -3.59 -4.23
C VAL A 86 4.00 -4.79 -3.43
N TRP A 87 4.79 -5.86 -3.31
CA TRP A 87 4.38 -7.06 -2.58
C TRP A 87 5.56 -7.92 -2.10
N THR A 88 5.28 -8.77 -1.12
CA THR A 88 6.20 -9.81 -0.63
C THR A 88 6.32 -10.95 -1.63
N CYS A 89 7.55 -11.28 -2.05
CA CYS A 89 7.85 -12.32 -3.04
C CYS A 89 8.07 -13.74 -2.45
N GLY A 90 8.33 -13.83 -1.15
CA GLY A 90 8.75 -15.05 -0.46
C GLY A 90 8.90 -14.84 1.05
N TRP A 91 9.00 -15.94 1.80
CA TRP A 91 9.05 -15.91 3.27
C TRP A 91 10.45 -15.66 3.84
N LYS A 92 11.48 -16.27 3.24
CA LYS A 92 12.90 -16.15 3.62
C LYS A 92 13.78 -16.27 2.38
N GLY A 93 14.97 -15.67 2.44
CA GLY A 93 15.99 -15.74 1.38
C GLY A 93 15.87 -14.66 0.30
N ASP A 94 14.73 -13.99 0.21
CA ASP A 94 14.51 -12.89 -0.73
C ASP A 94 15.12 -11.58 -0.19
N LYS A 95 15.82 -10.85 -1.07
CA LYS A 95 16.49 -9.56 -0.77
C LYS A 95 15.74 -8.35 -1.31
N GLY A 96 14.49 -8.54 -1.69
CA GLY A 96 13.72 -7.55 -2.41
C GLY A 96 12.23 -7.83 -2.42
N PHE A 97 11.48 -6.91 -2.98
CA PHE A 97 10.04 -6.99 -3.16
C PHE A 97 9.67 -6.98 -4.64
N GLY A 98 8.45 -7.42 -4.96
CA GLY A 98 7.92 -7.31 -6.31
C GLY A 98 7.34 -5.92 -6.57
N TYR A 99 7.42 -5.46 -7.81
CA TYR A 99 6.84 -4.19 -8.26
C TYR A 99 6.16 -4.33 -9.62
N ALA A 100 5.03 -3.66 -9.79
CA ALA A 100 4.36 -3.43 -11.08
C ALA A 100 3.52 -2.15 -11.01
N SER A 101 3.18 -1.59 -12.17
CA SER A 101 2.30 -0.43 -12.25
C SER A 101 1.15 -0.63 -13.24
N SER A 102 0.08 0.14 -13.07
CA SER A 102 -1.09 0.10 -13.94
C SER A 102 -1.73 1.48 -14.05
N LYS A 103 -2.37 1.77 -15.19
CA LYS A 103 -3.21 2.97 -15.37
C LYS A 103 -4.69 2.70 -15.11
N ASP A 104 -5.11 1.43 -15.05
CA ASP A 104 -6.52 1.03 -15.01
C ASP A 104 -6.83 -0.10 -14.02
N LEU A 105 -5.83 -0.55 -13.24
CA LEU A 105 -5.90 -1.65 -12.27
C LEU A 105 -6.14 -3.04 -12.88
N ILE A 106 -6.26 -3.14 -14.21
CA ILE A 106 -6.57 -4.37 -14.93
C ILE A 106 -5.33 -4.82 -15.71
N HIS A 107 -4.72 -3.91 -16.46
CA HIS A 107 -3.52 -4.17 -17.25
C HIS A 107 -2.30 -3.67 -16.49
N TRP A 108 -1.43 -4.62 -16.14
CA TRP A 108 -0.24 -4.37 -15.35
C TRP A 108 1.02 -4.39 -16.21
N SER A 109 2.00 -3.57 -15.85
CA SER A 109 3.32 -3.56 -16.46
C SER A 109 4.05 -4.89 -16.28
N LYS A 110 5.16 -5.06 -16.99
CA LYS A 110 6.11 -6.13 -16.67
C LYS A 110 6.53 -5.99 -15.20
N GLN A 111 6.50 -7.11 -14.46
CA GLN A 111 6.92 -7.14 -13.07
C GLN A 111 8.43 -6.97 -12.94
N GLN A 112 8.84 -6.32 -11.87
CA GLN A 112 10.23 -6.14 -11.48
C GLN A 112 10.45 -6.74 -10.09
N PHE A 113 11.62 -7.34 -9.88
CA PHE A 113 12.10 -7.65 -8.53
C PHE A 113 13.03 -6.50 -8.12
N VAL A 114 12.63 -5.74 -7.10
CA VAL A 114 13.38 -4.58 -6.61
C VAL A 114 14.26 -5.04 -5.46
N ASP A 115 15.56 -5.14 -5.72
CA ASP A 115 16.56 -5.46 -4.70
C ASP A 115 16.80 -4.26 -3.79
N VAL A 116 16.62 -4.46 -2.49
CA VAL A 116 16.85 -3.42 -1.48
C VAL A 116 17.77 -3.87 -0.35
N MET A 117 18.03 -5.16 -0.21
CA MET A 117 18.76 -5.74 0.93
C MET A 117 19.96 -6.61 0.54
N SER A 118 20.38 -6.67 -0.73
CA SER A 118 21.57 -7.48 -1.10
C SER A 118 22.89 -6.96 -0.51
N GLN A 119 22.96 -5.68 -0.14
CA GLN A 119 24.10 -5.13 0.60
C GLN A 119 24.13 -5.59 2.06
N GLU A 120 23.07 -6.24 2.54
CA GLU A 120 22.92 -6.79 3.87
C GLU A 120 22.82 -8.33 3.79
N PRO A 121 23.95 -9.04 3.65
CA PRO A 121 23.97 -10.45 3.25
C PRO A 121 23.26 -11.38 4.24
N THR A 122 23.23 -11.02 5.53
CA THR A 122 22.57 -11.79 6.59
C THR A 122 21.07 -11.48 6.72
N THR A 123 20.51 -10.58 5.91
CA THR A 123 19.05 -10.31 5.90
C THR A 123 18.25 -11.58 5.65
N VAL A 124 17.29 -11.86 6.52
CA VAL A 124 16.46 -13.05 6.42
C VAL A 124 15.37 -12.89 5.37
N ASN A 125 14.76 -11.70 5.27
CA ASN A 125 13.56 -11.44 4.49
C ASN A 125 13.38 -9.95 4.15
N VAL A 126 12.57 -9.69 3.12
CA VAL A 126 11.93 -8.39 2.82
C VAL A 126 10.44 -8.65 2.78
N TRP A 127 9.71 -8.21 3.81
CA TRP A 127 8.35 -8.66 4.09
C TRP A 127 7.41 -7.47 4.31
N ALA A 128 6.20 -7.58 3.77
CA ALA A 128 5.09 -6.64 3.87
C ALA A 128 5.52 -5.22 3.47
N PRO A 129 5.96 -5.02 2.21
CA PRO A 129 6.29 -3.70 1.73
C PRO A 129 5.03 -2.86 1.60
N GLU A 130 5.02 -1.68 2.23
CA GLU A 130 3.96 -0.69 2.15
C GLU A 130 4.42 0.53 1.36
N ILE A 131 3.58 1.03 0.46
CA ILE A 131 3.91 2.16 -0.42
C ILE A 131 3.08 3.40 -0.12
N PHE A 132 3.76 4.54 0.02
CA PHE A 132 3.13 5.83 0.27
C PHE A 132 3.68 6.90 -0.68
N TYR A 133 2.79 7.61 -1.38
CA TYR A 133 3.20 8.79 -2.16
C TYR A 133 3.16 10.05 -1.31
N ASP A 134 4.33 10.60 -0.96
CA ASP A 134 4.41 11.85 -0.21
C ASP A 134 4.31 13.06 -1.15
N GLN A 135 3.16 13.73 -1.14
CA GLN A 135 2.92 14.93 -1.95
C GLN A 135 3.90 16.07 -1.63
N GLY A 136 4.38 16.17 -0.39
CA GLY A 136 5.28 17.24 0.04
C GLY A 136 6.65 17.14 -0.59
N THR A 137 7.25 15.95 -0.57
CA THR A 137 8.56 15.67 -1.19
C THR A 137 8.47 15.18 -2.63
N ARG A 138 7.25 14.89 -3.12
CA ARG A 138 6.95 14.39 -4.47
C ARG A 138 7.66 13.08 -4.82
N GLN A 139 7.81 12.20 -3.85
CA GLN A 139 8.44 10.90 -4.01
C GLN A 139 7.60 9.80 -3.36
N PHE A 140 7.81 8.56 -3.78
CA PHE A 140 7.30 7.40 -3.11
C PHE A 140 8.23 6.98 -1.99
N LEU A 141 7.65 6.70 -0.84
CA LEU A 141 8.25 6.00 0.28
C LEU A 141 7.78 4.54 0.22
N ILE A 142 8.72 3.61 0.33
CA ILE A 142 8.40 2.19 0.46
C ILE A 142 9.04 1.71 1.77
N VAL A 143 8.23 1.20 2.68
CA VAL A 143 8.65 0.70 4.01
C VAL A 143 8.42 -0.80 4.05
N TRP A 144 9.34 -1.58 4.62
CA TRP A 144 9.17 -3.03 4.79
C TRP A 144 9.77 -3.51 6.09
N ALA A 145 9.41 -4.72 6.51
CA ALA A 145 10.03 -5.40 7.64
C ALA A 145 11.16 -6.33 7.17
N SER A 146 12.30 -6.25 7.85
CA SER A 146 13.42 -7.19 7.66
C SER A 146 13.99 -7.61 9.00
N THR A 147 14.37 -8.88 9.11
CA THR A 147 15.25 -9.35 10.17
C THR A 147 16.68 -9.41 9.70
N ILE A 148 17.60 -8.86 10.50
CA ILE A 148 19.04 -9.05 10.34
C ILE A 148 19.57 -9.57 11.69
N PRO A 149 19.94 -10.87 11.77
CA PRO A 149 20.28 -11.50 13.04
C PRO A 149 21.37 -10.74 13.80
N PHE A 150 21.22 -10.67 15.13
CA PHE A 150 22.15 -10.03 16.06
C PHE A 150 22.35 -8.52 15.86
N ARG A 151 21.54 -7.84 15.03
CA ARG A 151 21.65 -6.39 14.81
C ARG A 151 21.04 -5.55 15.94
N PHE A 152 19.98 -6.06 16.55
CA PHE A 152 19.23 -5.39 17.61
C PHE A 152 19.12 -6.32 18.82
N PRO A 153 18.83 -5.78 20.03
CA PRO A 153 18.55 -6.62 21.18
C PRO A 153 17.48 -7.66 20.87
N LYS A 154 17.78 -8.93 21.17
CA LYS A 154 16.91 -10.09 20.88
C LYS A 154 15.50 -9.91 21.47
N GLY A 155 15.40 -9.43 22.70
CA GLY A 155 14.15 -9.40 23.44
C GLY A 155 13.59 -10.81 23.61
N GLN A 156 12.34 -11.03 23.20
CA GLN A 156 11.63 -12.31 23.30
C GLN A 156 11.62 -13.12 22.00
N GLU A 157 11.94 -12.50 20.87
CA GLU A 157 11.88 -13.14 19.55
C GLU A 157 13.19 -13.86 19.22
N ASP A 158 13.15 -14.83 18.31
CA ASP A 158 14.36 -15.44 17.78
C ASP A 158 15.15 -14.47 16.89
N GLU A 159 16.47 -14.67 16.81
CA GLU A 159 17.37 -13.81 16.04
C GLU A 159 17.03 -13.77 14.55
N ASP A 160 16.35 -14.79 14.03
CA ASP A 160 15.87 -14.86 12.65
C ASP A 160 14.39 -14.44 12.49
N ASN A 161 13.75 -13.92 13.55
CA ASN A 161 12.38 -13.42 13.56
C ASN A 161 12.21 -12.05 14.26
N ASN A 162 13.30 -11.36 14.62
CA ASN A 162 13.29 -10.07 15.30
C ASN A 162 13.37 -8.89 14.31
N HIS A 163 12.21 -8.46 13.80
CA HIS A 163 12.11 -7.54 12.68
C HIS A 163 12.30 -6.07 13.08
N ARG A 164 12.84 -5.27 12.15
CA ARG A 164 12.76 -3.80 12.14
C ARG A 164 12.24 -3.29 10.81
N LEU A 165 11.71 -2.08 10.83
CA LEU A 165 11.25 -1.42 9.62
C LEU A 165 12.41 -0.73 8.92
N TYR A 166 12.52 -0.94 7.62
CA TYR A 166 13.48 -0.29 6.74
C TYR A 166 12.71 0.42 5.63
N TYR A 167 13.35 1.39 4.99
CA TYR A 167 12.72 2.10 3.90
C TYR A 167 13.69 2.44 2.76
N THR A 168 13.09 2.71 1.61
CA THR A 168 13.71 3.35 0.45
C THR A 168 12.75 4.41 -0.10
N THR A 169 13.27 5.30 -0.93
CA THR A 169 12.48 6.26 -1.68
C THR A 169 12.81 6.20 -3.17
N THR A 170 11.84 6.53 -4.00
CA THR A 170 12.00 6.64 -5.46
C THR A 170 11.05 7.67 -6.03
N THR A 171 11.41 8.27 -7.17
CA THR A 171 10.53 9.14 -7.96
C THR A 171 10.07 8.48 -9.26
N ASP A 172 10.69 7.37 -9.66
CA ASP A 172 10.53 6.80 -11.01
C ASP A 172 10.44 5.26 -11.05
N PHE A 173 10.60 4.58 -9.91
CA PHE A 173 10.67 3.12 -9.78
C PHE A 173 11.75 2.46 -10.64
N GLN A 174 12.78 3.21 -11.01
CA GLN A 174 13.98 2.72 -11.68
C GLN A 174 15.20 2.91 -10.77
N THR A 175 15.26 4.05 -10.10
CA THR A 175 16.31 4.40 -9.15
C THR A 175 15.73 4.46 -7.74
N PHE A 176 16.35 3.74 -6.82
CA PHE A 176 15.96 3.69 -5.41
C PHE A 176 17.11 4.20 -4.55
N THR A 177 16.80 4.93 -3.49
CA THR A 177 17.82 5.28 -2.50
C THR A 177 18.30 4.04 -1.75
N PRO A 178 19.53 4.02 -1.21
CA PRO A 178 19.96 2.94 -0.33
C PRO A 178 18.99 2.73 0.83
N ALA A 179 18.78 1.47 1.22
CA ALA A 179 17.93 1.12 2.35
C ALA A 179 18.44 1.77 3.65
N LYS A 180 17.51 2.28 4.46
CA LYS A 180 17.79 2.90 5.75
C LYS A 180 16.85 2.36 6.81
N LEU A 181 17.32 2.31 8.05
CA LEU A 181 16.46 2.01 9.19
C LEU A 181 15.36 3.07 9.28
N TYR A 182 14.11 2.62 9.29
CA TYR A 182 12.93 3.47 9.39
C TYR A 182 12.44 3.57 10.83
N LEU A 183 12.31 2.43 11.52
CA LEU A 183 11.82 2.37 12.89
C LEU A 183 12.52 1.24 13.67
N ASP A 184 13.08 1.61 14.82
CA ASP A 184 13.43 0.69 15.90
C ASP A 184 12.69 1.11 17.17
N PRO A 185 11.56 0.46 17.50
CA PRO A 185 10.79 0.79 18.69
C PRO A 185 11.19 -0.05 19.90
N GLY A 186 12.27 -0.83 19.82
CA GLY A 186 12.71 -1.74 20.89
C GLY A 186 12.00 -3.10 20.92
N PHE A 187 11.10 -3.37 19.98
CA PHE A 187 10.38 -4.65 19.81
C PHE A 187 10.33 -5.07 18.34
N SER A 188 9.96 -6.32 18.04
CA SER A 188 9.87 -6.80 16.66
C SER A 188 8.72 -6.11 15.93
N ALA A 189 9.02 -5.24 14.97
CA ALA A 189 8.02 -4.42 14.27
C ALA A 189 7.79 -4.89 12.83
N ILE A 190 6.53 -5.06 12.43
CA ILE A 190 6.10 -5.42 11.06
C ILE A 190 4.87 -4.61 10.64
N ASP A 191 4.42 -4.81 9.40
CA ASP A 191 3.14 -4.34 8.84
C ASP A 191 2.87 -2.86 9.13
N SER A 192 3.52 -1.96 8.38
CA SER A 192 3.59 -0.54 8.72
C SER A 192 2.90 0.37 7.71
N GLU A 193 1.92 1.16 8.14
CA GLU A 193 1.18 2.07 7.25
C GLU A 193 1.43 3.54 7.64
N VAL A 194 1.76 4.38 6.64
CA VAL A 194 2.00 5.82 6.85
C VAL A 194 0.84 6.62 6.29
N LEU A 195 0.20 7.44 7.13
CA LEU A 195 -0.88 8.32 6.70
C LEU A 195 -0.56 9.77 7.03
N ARG A 196 -0.87 10.65 6.07
CA ARG A 196 -0.86 12.10 6.29
C ARG A 196 -2.22 12.55 6.83
N ARG A 197 -2.22 13.16 8.02
CA ARG A 197 -3.42 13.74 8.65
C ARG A 197 -3.54 15.25 8.39
N GLY A 198 -2.41 15.92 8.19
CA GLY A 198 -2.35 17.36 7.94
C GLY A 198 -0.96 17.84 7.52
N PRO A 199 -0.76 19.17 7.39
CA PRO A 199 0.56 19.75 7.26
C PRO A 199 1.41 19.42 8.49
N HIS A 200 2.60 18.85 8.27
CA HIS A 200 3.51 18.41 9.33
C HIS A 200 2.87 17.48 10.37
N ASP A 201 1.87 16.69 9.97
CA ASP A 201 1.15 15.78 10.84
C ASP A 201 0.94 14.43 10.12
N TYR A 202 1.81 13.48 10.47
CA TYR A 202 1.81 12.12 9.95
C TYR A 202 1.63 11.13 11.10
N VAL A 203 0.92 10.05 10.81
CA VAL A 203 0.80 8.89 11.69
C VAL A 203 1.42 7.68 11.01
N LEU A 204 2.23 6.96 11.77
CA LEU A 204 2.74 5.64 11.44
C LEU A 204 1.94 4.62 12.26
N VAL A 205 1.19 3.77 11.59
CA VAL A 205 0.58 2.58 12.18
C VAL A 205 1.59 1.44 12.08
N VAL A 206 1.78 0.68 13.15
CA VAL A 206 2.77 -0.41 13.18
C VAL A 206 2.28 -1.54 14.07
N LYS A 207 2.58 -2.77 13.68
CA LYS A 207 2.30 -3.95 14.49
C LYS A 207 3.50 -4.35 15.34
N ASP A 208 3.24 -4.60 16.62
CA ASP A 208 4.18 -5.30 17.49
C ASP A 208 4.03 -6.80 17.28
N ASN A 209 4.99 -7.42 16.58
CA ASN A 209 4.98 -8.86 16.29
C ASN A 209 5.46 -9.72 17.46
N THR A 210 5.93 -9.10 18.55
CA THR A 210 6.45 -9.80 19.73
C THR A 210 5.36 -10.66 20.34
N ARG A 211 5.66 -11.92 20.66
CA ARG A 211 4.70 -12.80 21.38
C ARG A 211 4.77 -12.51 22.89
N PRO A 212 3.63 -12.35 23.61
CA PRO A 212 2.25 -12.65 23.21
C PRO A 212 1.43 -11.44 22.72
N GLU A 213 2.06 -10.31 22.37
CA GLU A 213 1.37 -9.08 21.97
C GLU A 213 0.61 -9.28 20.67
N ARG A 214 1.28 -9.14 19.50
CA ARG A 214 0.61 -9.17 18.19
C ARG A 214 -0.52 -8.16 18.14
N ASP A 215 -0.20 -6.91 18.41
CA ASP A 215 -1.16 -5.81 18.49
C ASP A 215 -0.73 -4.65 17.59
N ILE A 216 -1.62 -3.69 17.38
CA ILE A 216 -1.36 -2.51 16.56
C ILE A 216 -1.18 -1.29 17.48
N LYS A 217 -0.12 -0.54 17.19
CA LYS A 217 0.26 0.73 17.84
C LYS A 217 0.38 1.83 16.80
N VAL A 218 0.45 3.07 17.25
CA VAL A 218 0.72 4.23 16.38
C VAL A 218 1.85 5.08 16.91
N ALA A 219 2.54 5.79 16.03
CA ALA A 219 3.44 6.87 16.39
C ALA A 219 3.17 8.09 15.49
N PHE A 220 3.42 9.29 16.02
CA PHE A 220 3.20 10.54 15.29
C PHE A 220 4.52 11.23 14.96
N GLY A 221 4.56 11.89 13.81
CA GLY A 221 5.77 12.54 13.31
C GLY A 221 5.47 13.71 12.37
N PRO A 222 6.46 14.59 12.13
CA PRO A 222 6.28 15.80 11.33
C PRO A 222 6.39 15.55 9.82
N THR A 223 6.90 14.39 9.39
CA THR A 223 7.07 14.04 7.97
C THR A 223 6.78 12.54 7.76
N ALA A 224 6.59 12.13 6.50
CA ALA A 224 6.45 10.71 6.14
C ALA A 224 7.70 9.88 6.53
N LEU A 225 8.88 10.50 6.58
CA LEU A 225 10.13 9.87 7.01
C LEU A 225 10.36 9.93 8.53
N GLY A 226 9.42 10.51 9.28
CA GLY A 226 9.56 10.72 10.72
C GLY A 226 10.36 11.98 11.08
N PRO A 227 11.02 12.00 12.26
CA PRO A 227 11.09 10.91 13.23
C PRO A 227 9.73 10.59 13.88
N PHE A 228 9.59 9.37 14.40
CA PHE A 228 8.42 8.85 15.12
C PHE A 228 8.81 8.44 16.56
N PRO A 229 9.01 9.40 17.48
CA PRO A 229 9.74 9.16 18.73
C PRO A 229 8.96 8.43 19.83
N ALA A 230 7.62 8.32 19.72
CA ALA A 230 6.78 7.75 20.77
C ALA A 230 5.72 6.82 20.16
N VAL A 231 6.03 5.53 20.16
CA VAL A 231 5.03 4.49 19.84
C VAL A 231 4.05 4.39 20.99
N SER A 232 2.75 4.43 20.67
CA SER A 232 1.66 4.41 21.62
C SER A 232 1.54 3.07 22.34
N LYS A 233 0.68 3.03 23.36
CA LYS A 233 0.07 1.77 23.81
C LYS A 233 -0.76 1.16 22.66
N PRO A 234 -1.00 -0.16 22.67
CA PRO A 234 -1.85 -0.77 21.67
C PRO A 234 -3.28 -0.24 21.74
N PHE A 235 -3.93 -0.16 20.58
CA PHE A 235 -5.34 0.21 20.46
C PHE A 235 -6.22 -0.95 19.95
N THR A 236 -5.62 -2.12 19.75
CA THR A 236 -6.28 -3.37 19.38
C THR A 236 -6.13 -4.42 20.47
N ALA A 237 -6.85 -5.54 20.34
CA ALA A 237 -6.59 -6.73 21.15
C ALA A 237 -5.30 -7.42 20.71
N ASN A 238 -4.78 -8.33 21.53
CA ASN A 238 -3.69 -9.21 21.17
C ASN A 238 -4.08 -10.14 20.01
N PHE A 239 -3.09 -10.64 19.28
CA PHE A 239 -3.26 -11.48 18.08
C PHE A 239 -4.07 -10.83 16.95
N THR A 240 -3.97 -9.52 16.82
CA THR A 240 -4.49 -8.74 15.69
C THR A 240 -3.49 -8.78 14.52
N GLU A 241 -4.02 -8.94 13.31
CA GLU A 241 -3.23 -8.89 12.07
C GLU A 241 -2.81 -7.44 11.73
N GLY A 242 -1.85 -7.26 10.83
CA GLY A 242 -1.35 -5.94 10.45
C GLY A 242 -2.41 -5.02 9.83
N PRO A 243 -2.16 -3.69 9.78
CA PRO A 243 -2.96 -2.78 8.98
C PRO A 243 -2.87 -3.12 7.48
N SER A 244 -3.86 -2.67 6.71
CA SER A 244 -3.90 -2.65 5.24
C SER A 244 -4.81 -1.53 4.76
#